data_AF-A0A2H5ZBQ0-F1
#
_entry.id   AF-A0A2H5ZBQ0-F1
#
_cell.length_a   1.000
_cell.length_b   1.000
_cell.length_c   1.000
_cell.angle_alpha   90.00
_cell.angle_beta   90.00
_cell.angle_gamma   90.00
#
_symmetry.space_group_name_H-M   'P 1'
#
loop_
_entity.id
_entity.type
_entity.pdbx_description
1 polymer ?
#
loop_
_entity_poly.entity_id
_entity_poly.type
_entity_poly.pdbx_seq_one_letter_code
_entity_poly.pdbx_strand_id
1 'polypeptide(L)'
;MAEGVDLWKVRARLEDREAALSPFAARSATSRGRKRREEPSPLRTEYQRDRDRILHTKAFRRLKHKTQVFIAPQQDHFVTRMTHTLLVAQVARTIARALNLNEDLAEAAALGHDIGHGPFGHAGEEALAELLPEGFRHNYQSVRVLDRLENGGQGLNLTFEVLDAIEKSSKAREDILAEGWGVPATLEGQVVKIADAIAYLNHDIDDALRAGVITEADLPDAAWKLGANTRERLDTMIRDIVEASWDATGERGTNVTPVITFSPRVHALANDLRDFMFERVYFYDATRREAERGKAIVRFLFRYFVEHPEEISPGFSLPEDPVERRAADYISGMTDRFAIRLARELGCPEALDWPGIA
;
A
#
# COMPACT_ATOMS: atom_id res chain seq x y z
N MET A 1 42.93 -2.63 -26.56
CA MET A 1 41.57 -2.23 -26.13
C MET A 1 41.29 -3.00 -24.86
N ALA A 2 40.98 -2.35 -23.74
CA ALA A 2 40.62 -3.06 -22.51
C ALA A 2 39.37 -3.91 -22.81
N GLU A 3 39.41 -5.21 -22.50
CA GLU A 3 38.22 -6.07 -22.56
C GLU A 3 37.14 -5.44 -21.69
N GLY A 4 35.96 -5.19 -22.27
CA GLY A 4 34.82 -4.66 -21.54
C GLY A 4 34.42 -5.60 -20.41
N VAL A 5 34.01 -5.05 -19.27
CA VAL A 5 33.52 -5.86 -18.15
C VAL A 5 32.20 -6.53 -18.56
N ASP A 6 32.15 -7.86 -18.50
CA ASP A 6 30.93 -8.63 -18.69
C ASP A 6 29.95 -8.38 -17.52
N LEU A 7 28.90 -7.62 -17.78
CA LEU A 7 27.92 -7.23 -16.78
C LEU A 7 27.07 -8.41 -16.30
N TRP A 8 26.94 -9.51 -17.07
CA TRP A 8 26.14 -10.67 -16.64
C TRP A 8 26.68 -11.34 -15.38
N LYS A 9 27.98 -11.18 -15.11
CA LYS A 9 28.60 -11.61 -13.84
C LYS A 9 27.96 -10.93 -12.62
N VAL A 10 27.40 -9.72 -12.79
CA VAL A 10 26.68 -9.01 -11.72
C VAL A 10 25.38 -9.72 -11.40
N ARG A 11 24.54 -9.98 -12.42
CA ARG A 11 23.28 -10.72 -12.22
C ARG A 11 23.53 -12.10 -11.62
N ALA A 12 24.45 -12.88 -12.19
CA ALA A 12 24.78 -14.22 -11.69
C ALA A 12 25.13 -14.18 -10.20
N ARG A 13 26.01 -13.26 -9.79
CA ARG A 13 26.37 -13.07 -8.38
C ARG A 13 25.19 -12.68 -7.48
N LEU A 14 24.22 -11.92 -7.99
CA LEU A 14 23.03 -11.55 -7.22
C LEU A 14 22.09 -12.75 -7.05
N GLU A 15 21.87 -13.52 -8.11
CA GLU A 15 21.05 -14.75 -8.07
C GLU A 15 21.72 -15.84 -7.22
N ASP A 16 23.05 -15.98 -7.27
CA ASP A 16 23.80 -16.91 -6.40
C ASP A 16 23.65 -16.56 -4.92
N ARG A 17 23.51 -15.28 -4.57
CA ARG A 17 23.23 -14.86 -3.19
C ARG A 17 21.84 -15.26 -2.74
N GLU A 18 20.85 -15.28 -3.65
CA GLU A 18 19.50 -15.75 -3.34
C GLU A 18 19.46 -17.27 -3.04
N ALA A 19 20.48 -18.04 -3.43
CA ALA A 19 20.59 -19.46 -3.08
C ALA A 19 20.79 -19.68 -1.56
N ALA A 20 21.32 -18.69 -0.84
CA ALA A 20 21.50 -18.73 0.61
C ALA A 20 20.26 -18.25 1.39
N LEU A 21 19.22 -17.77 0.71
CA LEU A 21 17.94 -17.45 1.35
C LEU A 21 17.26 -18.71 1.88
N SER A 22 16.28 -18.52 2.75
CA SER A 22 15.38 -19.56 3.24
C SER A 22 14.91 -20.47 2.09
N PRO A 23 14.77 -21.79 2.32
CA PRO A 23 14.19 -22.69 1.32
C PRO A 23 12.80 -22.23 0.84
N PHE A 24 12.07 -21.51 1.69
CA PHE A 24 10.74 -20.98 1.41
C PHE A 24 10.72 -19.58 0.76
N ALA A 25 11.86 -18.91 0.66
CA ALA A 25 11.95 -17.59 0.06
C ALA A 25 11.69 -17.64 -1.46
N ALA A 26 11.04 -16.60 -1.97
CA ALA A 26 10.91 -16.41 -3.41
C ALA A 26 12.29 -16.08 -4.03
N ARG A 27 12.57 -16.63 -5.21
CA ARG A 27 13.83 -16.40 -5.92
C ARG A 27 13.56 -15.80 -7.28
N SER A 28 14.33 -14.79 -7.65
CA SER A 28 14.28 -14.14 -8.95
C SER A 28 14.52 -15.14 -10.08
N ALA A 29 15.42 -16.10 -9.87
CA ALA A 29 15.76 -17.14 -10.84
C ALA A 29 14.62 -18.14 -11.11
N THR A 30 13.68 -18.31 -10.16
CA THR A 30 12.52 -19.21 -10.29
C THR A 30 11.19 -18.45 -10.32
N SER A 31 11.22 -17.15 -10.59
CA SER A 31 10.01 -16.35 -10.74
C SER A 31 9.12 -16.92 -11.84
N ARG A 32 7.79 -16.84 -11.65
CA ARG A 32 6.80 -17.13 -12.69
C ARG A 32 6.87 -16.14 -13.85
N GLY A 33 7.67 -15.09 -13.69
CA GLY A 33 8.01 -14.13 -14.73
C GLY A 33 6.95 -13.05 -14.90
N ARG A 34 6.96 -12.47 -16.10
CA ARG A 34 6.18 -11.31 -16.50
C ARG A 34 5.19 -11.70 -17.59
N LYS A 35 4.05 -11.00 -17.67
CA LYS A 35 3.03 -11.27 -18.71
C LYS A 35 3.59 -11.13 -20.11
N ARG A 36 4.41 -10.10 -20.35
CA ARG A 36 5.11 -9.91 -21.62
C ARG A 36 6.58 -10.30 -21.44
N ARG A 37 7.10 -11.12 -22.35
CA ARG A 37 8.51 -11.48 -22.35
C ARG A 37 9.36 -10.24 -22.62
N GLU A 38 10.40 -10.08 -21.81
CA GLU A 38 11.40 -9.02 -21.95
C GLU A 38 12.77 -9.58 -21.62
N GLU A 39 13.82 -9.01 -22.21
CA GLU A 39 15.17 -9.46 -21.93
C GLU A 39 15.55 -9.18 -20.47
N PRO A 40 16.22 -10.13 -19.78
CA PRO A 40 16.70 -9.93 -18.43
C PRO A 40 17.71 -8.79 -18.35
N SER A 41 17.74 -8.07 -17.22
CA SER A 41 18.77 -7.05 -16.99
C SER A 41 20.07 -7.74 -16.56
N PRO A 42 21.25 -7.39 -17.13
CA PRO A 42 22.52 -7.96 -16.69
C PRO A 42 22.96 -7.46 -15.30
N LEU A 43 22.35 -6.37 -14.79
CA LEU A 43 22.76 -5.71 -13.54
C LEU A 43 21.79 -5.92 -12.37
N ARG A 44 20.53 -6.25 -12.66
CA ARG A 44 19.44 -6.24 -11.69
C ARG A 44 18.66 -7.55 -11.77
N THR A 45 18.29 -8.07 -10.61
CA THR A 45 17.37 -9.20 -10.50
C THR A 45 15.94 -8.78 -10.88
N GLU A 46 15.02 -9.73 -11.01
CA GLU A 46 13.66 -9.42 -11.44
C GLU A 46 12.91 -8.51 -10.45
N TYR A 47 13.06 -8.73 -9.16
CA TYR A 47 12.40 -7.92 -8.14
C TYR A 47 13.02 -6.53 -7.97
N GLN A 48 14.34 -6.39 -8.18
CA GLN A 48 15.00 -5.08 -8.23
C GLN A 48 14.48 -4.22 -9.40
N ARG A 49 14.25 -4.84 -10.56
CA ARG A 49 13.67 -4.14 -11.71
C ARG A 49 12.25 -3.66 -11.41
N ASP A 50 11.46 -4.47 -10.70
CA ASP A 50 10.09 -4.12 -10.33
C ASP A 50 10.06 -2.95 -9.35
N ARG A 51 10.88 -3.01 -8.30
CA ARG A 51 11.07 -1.89 -7.36
C ARG A 51 11.39 -0.60 -8.11
N ASP A 52 12.39 -0.64 -8.97
CA ASP A 52 12.85 0.54 -9.70
C ASP A 52 11.75 1.09 -10.63
N ARG A 53 10.98 0.22 -11.28
CA ARG A 53 9.83 0.62 -12.12
C ARG A 53 8.77 1.34 -11.31
N ILE A 54 8.37 0.77 -10.16
CA ILE A 54 7.35 1.35 -9.27
C ILE A 54 7.76 2.74 -8.80
N LEU A 55 9.00 2.90 -8.31
CA LEU A 55 9.53 4.17 -7.80
C LEU A 55 9.51 5.33 -8.82
N HIS A 56 9.65 5.02 -10.11
CA HIS A 56 9.71 6.03 -11.17
C HIS A 56 8.33 6.43 -11.73
N THR A 57 7.25 5.77 -11.30
CA THR A 57 5.90 6.07 -11.76
C THR A 57 5.43 7.45 -11.34
N LYS A 58 4.51 8.02 -12.14
CA LYS A 58 3.79 9.23 -11.71
C LYS A 58 2.85 8.88 -10.55
N ALA A 59 2.25 7.69 -10.54
CA ALA A 59 1.38 7.26 -9.47
C ALA A 59 2.06 7.24 -8.10
N PHE A 60 3.28 6.69 -7.99
CA PHE A 60 4.05 6.71 -6.75
C PHE A 60 4.35 8.14 -6.28
N ARG A 61 4.75 9.04 -7.18
CA ARG A 61 4.98 10.45 -6.84
C ARG A 61 3.74 11.15 -6.28
N ARG A 62 2.54 10.79 -6.76
CA ARG A 62 1.28 11.37 -6.28
C ARG A 62 0.95 10.98 -4.84
N LEU A 63 1.49 9.88 -4.32
CA LEU A 63 1.29 9.47 -2.92
C LEU A 63 1.74 10.57 -1.92
N LYS A 64 2.69 11.43 -2.32
CA LYS A 64 3.13 12.60 -1.53
C LYS A 64 1.98 13.57 -1.22
N HIS A 65 0.98 13.62 -2.09
CA HIS A 65 -0.13 14.57 -2.04
C HIS A 65 -1.48 13.87 -1.84
N LYS A 66 -1.44 12.64 -1.30
CA LYS A 66 -2.61 11.86 -0.89
C LYS A 66 -2.56 11.64 0.61
N THR A 67 -3.69 11.89 1.26
CA THR A 67 -3.84 11.74 2.70
C THR A 67 -3.96 10.28 3.10
N GLN A 68 -3.45 9.98 4.29
CA GLN A 68 -3.65 8.70 4.95
C GLN A 68 -4.99 8.70 5.70
N VAL A 69 -5.02 9.23 6.93
CA VAL A 69 -6.23 9.29 7.79
C VAL A 69 -6.90 10.67 7.77
N PHE A 70 -6.12 11.72 7.98
CA PHE A 70 -6.64 13.10 8.07
C PHE A 70 -6.66 13.74 6.69
N ILE A 71 -7.80 14.30 6.25
CA ILE A 71 -7.98 14.79 4.88
C ILE A 71 -7.45 16.22 4.74
N ALA A 72 -6.55 16.42 3.78
CA ALA A 72 -5.90 17.69 3.43
C ALA A 72 -5.49 18.54 4.65
N PRO A 73 -4.73 17.99 5.62
CA PRO A 73 -4.39 18.70 6.83
C PRO A 73 -3.53 19.93 6.51
N GLN A 74 -3.74 21.00 7.26
CA GLN A 74 -2.96 22.25 7.11
C GLN A 74 -1.57 22.17 7.76
N GLN A 75 -1.33 21.17 8.63
CA GLN A 75 -0.02 20.98 9.27
C GLN A 75 0.83 19.97 8.47
N ASP A 76 2.12 20.29 8.31
CA ASP A 76 3.05 19.51 7.50
C ASP A 76 3.48 18.16 8.11
N HIS A 77 3.15 17.91 9.38
CA HIS A 77 3.63 16.74 10.12
C HIS A 77 2.71 15.50 10.03
N PHE A 78 1.52 15.63 9.43
CA PHE A 78 0.63 14.49 9.23
C PHE A 78 1.18 13.52 8.18
N VAL A 79 0.96 12.23 8.40
CA VAL A 79 1.44 11.19 7.50
C VAL A 79 0.69 11.27 6.16
N THR A 80 1.47 11.37 5.09
CA THR A 80 0.98 11.17 3.71
C THR A 80 1.07 9.69 3.37
N ARG A 81 0.34 9.25 2.33
CA ARG A 81 0.48 7.88 1.82
C ARG A 81 1.90 7.52 1.42
N MET A 82 2.68 8.48 0.94
CA MET A 82 4.09 8.25 0.63
C MET A 82 4.88 7.92 1.90
N THR A 83 4.68 8.67 2.99
CA THR A 83 5.38 8.40 4.25
C THR A 83 4.95 7.05 4.83
N HIS A 84 3.65 6.73 4.82
CA HIS A 84 3.15 5.39 5.18
C HIS A 84 3.84 4.30 4.37
N THR A 85 3.82 4.43 3.04
CA THR A 85 4.44 3.47 2.12
C THR A 85 5.93 3.24 2.41
N LEU A 86 6.67 4.28 2.76
CA LEU A 86 8.09 4.16 3.13
C LEU A 86 8.27 3.45 4.48
N LEU A 87 7.38 3.68 5.46
CA LEU A 87 7.39 2.97 6.74
C LEU A 87 7.07 1.48 6.53
N VAL A 88 6.05 1.15 5.72
CA VAL A 88 5.73 -0.24 5.36
C VAL A 88 6.92 -0.93 4.70
N ALA A 89 7.56 -0.27 3.73
CA ALA A 89 8.75 -0.82 3.08
C ALA A 89 9.90 -1.06 4.07
N GLN A 90 10.13 -0.15 5.01
CA GLN A 90 11.16 -0.33 6.04
C GLN A 90 10.85 -1.53 6.95
N VAL A 91 9.62 -1.64 7.45
CA VAL A 91 9.19 -2.75 8.31
C VAL A 91 9.25 -4.08 7.57
N ALA A 92 8.71 -4.13 6.35
CA ALA A 92 8.72 -5.33 5.52
C ALA A 92 10.14 -5.83 5.24
N ARG A 93 11.07 -4.94 4.93
CA ARG A 93 12.48 -5.29 4.72
C ARG A 93 13.14 -5.81 5.99
N THR A 94 12.85 -5.23 7.16
CA THR A 94 13.37 -5.72 8.44
C THR A 94 12.91 -7.14 8.72
N ILE A 95 11.60 -7.42 8.57
CA ILE A 95 11.04 -8.75 8.81
C ILE A 95 11.58 -9.75 7.78
N ALA A 96 11.58 -9.40 6.49
CA ALA A 96 12.08 -10.26 5.42
C ALA A 96 13.55 -10.64 5.66
N ARG A 97 14.40 -9.67 6.03
CA ARG A 97 15.81 -9.94 6.32
C ARG A 97 15.98 -10.82 7.55
N ALA A 98 15.22 -10.59 8.61
CA ALA A 98 15.30 -11.38 9.85
C ALA A 98 14.88 -12.84 9.63
N LEU A 99 13.92 -13.08 8.73
CA LEU A 99 13.47 -14.43 8.35
C LEU A 99 14.23 -15.03 7.16
N ASN A 100 15.28 -14.37 6.69
CA ASN A 100 16.09 -14.77 5.54
C ASN A 100 15.25 -14.97 4.24
N LEU A 101 14.28 -14.09 4.02
CA LEU A 101 13.41 -14.02 2.83
C LEU A 101 13.94 -13.00 1.80
N ASN A 102 13.29 -12.91 0.63
CA ASN A 102 13.71 -12.01 -0.44
C ASN A 102 13.34 -10.54 -0.15
N GLU A 103 14.33 -9.76 0.28
CA GLU A 103 14.16 -8.35 0.65
C GLU A 103 13.70 -7.47 -0.53
N ASP A 104 14.20 -7.72 -1.74
CA ASP A 104 13.86 -6.92 -2.93
C ASP A 104 12.39 -7.14 -3.35
N LEU A 105 11.85 -8.36 -3.21
CA LEU A 105 10.44 -8.65 -3.44
C LEU A 105 9.54 -7.94 -2.42
N ALA A 106 9.87 -8.05 -1.13
CA ALA A 106 9.13 -7.38 -0.06
C ALA A 106 9.12 -5.86 -0.24
N GLU A 107 10.27 -5.26 -0.59
CA GLU A 107 10.39 -3.82 -0.86
C GLU A 107 9.57 -3.40 -2.09
N ALA A 108 9.68 -4.12 -3.21
CA ALA A 108 8.94 -3.80 -4.43
C ALA A 108 7.42 -3.81 -4.20
N ALA A 109 6.92 -4.86 -3.54
CA ALA A 109 5.50 -5.00 -3.23
C ALA A 109 5.03 -3.94 -2.22
N ALA A 110 5.80 -3.67 -1.16
CA ALA A 110 5.50 -2.61 -0.21
C ALA A 110 5.42 -1.22 -0.88
N LEU A 111 6.29 -0.91 -1.84
CA LEU A 111 6.23 0.38 -2.55
C LEU A 111 5.02 0.51 -3.49
N GLY A 112 4.44 -0.63 -3.90
CA GLY A 112 3.31 -0.68 -4.83
C GLY A 112 1.93 -0.83 -4.18
N HIS A 113 1.85 -1.25 -2.91
CA HIS A 113 0.58 -1.64 -2.28
C HIS A 113 -0.49 -0.54 -2.32
N ASP A 114 -0.05 0.70 -2.11
CA ASP A 114 -0.92 1.85 -1.84
C ASP A 114 -1.19 2.76 -3.06
N ILE A 115 -0.62 2.41 -4.21
CA ILE A 115 -0.66 3.23 -5.44
C ILE A 115 -2.07 3.54 -5.94
N GLY A 116 -3.00 2.60 -5.75
CA GLY A 116 -4.37 2.65 -6.24
C GLY A 116 -5.34 3.46 -5.38
N HIS A 117 -4.91 3.94 -4.21
CA HIS A 117 -5.79 4.77 -3.37
C HIS A 117 -6.15 6.08 -4.06
N GLY A 118 -7.45 6.40 -4.13
CA GLY A 118 -7.93 7.67 -4.64
C GLY A 118 -7.70 8.85 -3.69
N PRO A 119 -8.16 10.07 -4.06
CA PRO A 119 -8.18 11.18 -3.15
C PRO A 119 -9.07 10.88 -1.93
N PHE A 120 -8.76 11.49 -0.79
CA PHE A 120 -9.53 11.38 0.46
C PHE A 120 -9.51 9.99 1.12
N GLY A 121 -8.50 9.16 0.81
CA GLY A 121 -8.29 7.87 1.47
C GLY A 121 -9.48 6.92 1.34
N HIS A 122 -9.91 6.33 2.46
CA HIS A 122 -11.03 5.38 2.49
C HIS A 122 -12.37 5.99 2.08
N ALA A 123 -12.57 7.29 2.31
CA ALA A 123 -13.81 7.96 1.91
C ALA A 123 -13.96 7.98 0.38
N GLY A 124 -12.89 8.29 -0.34
CA GLY A 124 -12.91 8.25 -1.81
C GLY A 124 -13.04 6.84 -2.36
N GLU A 125 -12.41 5.85 -1.71
CA GLU A 125 -12.57 4.44 -2.05
C GLU A 125 -14.02 3.97 -1.90
N GLU A 126 -14.67 4.28 -0.78
CA GLU A 126 -16.06 3.95 -0.50
C GLU A 126 -17.01 4.61 -1.53
N ALA A 127 -16.82 5.89 -1.82
CA ALA A 127 -17.62 6.59 -2.83
C ALA A 127 -17.48 5.96 -4.22
N LEU A 128 -16.27 5.61 -4.67
CA LEU A 128 -16.09 4.93 -5.95
C LEU A 128 -16.68 3.51 -5.94
N ALA A 129 -16.65 2.81 -4.80
CA ALA A 129 -17.21 1.48 -4.67
C ALA A 129 -18.74 1.45 -4.77
N GLU A 130 -19.41 2.50 -4.31
CA GLU A 130 -20.86 2.68 -4.47
C GLU A 130 -21.25 3.02 -5.92
N LEU A 131 -20.36 3.68 -6.66
CA LEU A 131 -20.64 4.18 -8.01
C LEU A 131 -20.34 3.17 -9.12
N LEU A 132 -19.39 2.26 -8.89
CA LEU A 132 -19.03 1.22 -9.85
C LEU A 132 -19.84 -0.06 -9.61
N PRO A 133 -20.49 -0.65 -10.63
CA PRO A 133 -21.23 -1.90 -10.49
C PRO A 133 -20.42 -3.07 -9.93
N GLU A 134 -19.14 -3.14 -10.30
CA GLU A 134 -18.17 -4.13 -9.84
C GLU A 134 -17.51 -3.77 -8.49
N GLY A 135 -17.85 -2.59 -7.94
CA GLY A 135 -17.19 -2.00 -6.79
C GLY A 135 -15.81 -1.40 -7.11
N PHE A 136 -15.13 -0.95 -6.05
CA PHE A 136 -13.82 -0.35 -6.13
C PHE A 136 -13.01 -0.70 -4.88
N ARG A 137 -11.75 -1.09 -5.08
CA ARG A 137 -10.80 -1.31 -4.00
C ARG A 137 -9.41 -0.83 -4.41
N HIS A 138 -8.71 -0.21 -3.47
CA HIS A 138 -7.39 0.36 -3.75
C HIS A 138 -6.36 -0.69 -4.18
N ASN A 139 -6.36 -1.90 -3.60
CA ASN A 139 -5.41 -2.97 -3.93
C ASN A 139 -5.59 -3.47 -5.37
N TYR A 140 -6.82 -3.68 -5.82
CA TYR A 140 -7.10 -4.00 -7.23
C TYR A 140 -6.75 -2.83 -8.14
N GLN A 141 -7.01 -1.60 -7.69
CA GLN A 141 -6.61 -0.41 -8.43
C GLN A 141 -5.08 -0.26 -8.51
N SER A 142 -4.32 -0.64 -7.47
CA SER A 142 -2.85 -0.63 -7.47
C SER A 142 -2.33 -1.56 -8.56
N VAL A 143 -2.84 -2.80 -8.61
CA VAL A 143 -2.51 -3.76 -9.68
C VAL A 143 -2.89 -3.20 -11.04
N ARG A 144 -4.10 -2.65 -11.19
CA ARG A 144 -4.58 -2.06 -12.45
C ARG A 144 -3.70 -0.90 -12.92
N VAL A 145 -3.32 0.01 -12.03
CA VAL A 145 -2.43 1.13 -12.34
C VAL A 145 -1.09 0.61 -12.85
N LEU A 146 -0.50 -0.36 -12.14
CA LEU A 146 0.82 -0.91 -12.45
C LEU A 146 0.84 -1.84 -13.66
N ASP A 147 -0.23 -2.58 -13.92
CA ASP A 147 -0.28 -3.59 -14.98
C ASP A 147 -0.91 -3.07 -16.28
N ARG A 148 -1.75 -2.02 -16.19
CA ARG A 148 -2.56 -1.54 -17.31
C ARG A 148 -2.43 -0.05 -17.59
N LEU A 149 -2.47 0.84 -16.59
CA LEU A 149 -2.63 2.27 -16.84
C LEU A 149 -1.31 3.02 -17.06
N GLU A 150 -0.29 2.72 -16.26
CA GLU A 150 1.02 3.36 -16.36
C GLU A 150 1.66 3.15 -17.75
N ASN A 151 2.63 4.00 -18.08
CA ASN A 151 3.32 3.96 -19.38
C ASN A 151 2.36 4.07 -20.60
N GLY A 152 1.32 4.91 -20.48
CA GLY A 152 0.39 5.20 -21.59
C GLY A 152 -0.50 4.01 -21.96
N GLY A 153 -1.01 3.27 -20.97
CA GLY A 153 -1.89 2.13 -21.21
C GLY A 153 -1.18 0.79 -21.43
N GLN A 154 0.14 0.73 -21.24
CA GLN A 154 0.93 -0.49 -21.41
C GLN A 154 1.21 -1.21 -20.09
N GLY A 155 1.13 -0.51 -18.96
CA GLY A 155 1.61 -0.98 -17.67
C GLY A 155 3.13 -1.14 -17.61
N LEU A 156 3.62 -1.53 -16.43
CA LEU A 156 5.04 -1.69 -16.11
C LEU A 156 5.55 -3.12 -16.33
N ASN A 157 4.68 -4.06 -16.70
CA ASN A 157 5.04 -5.47 -16.91
C ASN A 157 5.78 -6.08 -15.72
N LEU A 158 5.28 -5.87 -14.51
CA LEU A 158 5.90 -6.39 -13.28
C LEU A 158 5.85 -7.93 -13.22
N THR A 159 6.64 -8.52 -12.34
CA THR A 159 6.59 -9.95 -12.05
C THR A 159 5.27 -10.34 -11.40
N PHE A 160 4.87 -11.59 -11.59
CA PHE A 160 3.68 -12.15 -10.93
C PHE A 160 3.74 -11.99 -9.41
N GLU A 161 4.90 -12.26 -8.80
CA GLU A 161 5.04 -12.26 -7.33
C GLU A 161 4.78 -10.88 -6.73
N VAL A 162 5.28 -9.82 -7.37
CA VAL A 162 5.06 -8.44 -6.92
C VAL A 162 3.59 -8.05 -7.05
N LEU A 163 2.95 -8.36 -8.19
CA LEU A 163 1.53 -8.03 -8.40
C LEU A 163 0.62 -8.79 -7.44
N ASP A 164 0.88 -10.09 -7.22
CA ASP A 164 0.11 -10.92 -6.29
C ASP A 164 0.24 -10.42 -4.84
N ALA A 165 1.46 -10.06 -4.41
CA ALA A 165 1.69 -9.46 -3.10
C ALA A 165 0.97 -8.12 -2.93
N ILE A 166 0.99 -7.26 -3.94
CA ILE A 166 0.26 -5.98 -3.94
C ILE A 166 -1.25 -6.22 -3.85
N GLU A 167 -1.79 -7.10 -4.69
CA GLU A 167 -3.22 -7.40 -4.73
C GLU A 167 -3.73 -7.90 -3.37
N LYS A 168 -2.96 -8.78 -2.72
CA LYS A 168 -3.39 -9.48 -1.51
C LYS A 168 -2.90 -8.83 -0.22
N SER A 169 -2.25 -7.67 -0.32
CA SER A 169 -1.74 -6.89 0.82
C SER A 169 -2.86 -6.32 1.70
N SER A 170 -4.03 -6.05 1.12
CA SER A 170 -5.16 -5.45 1.84
C SER A 170 -5.82 -6.43 2.82
N LYS A 171 -6.57 -5.88 3.78
CA LYS A 171 -7.14 -6.62 4.92
C LYS A 171 -8.63 -6.38 5.06
N ALA A 172 -9.32 -7.39 5.60
CA ALA A 172 -10.69 -7.22 6.05
C ALA A 172 -10.74 -6.54 7.42
N ARG A 173 -11.94 -6.05 7.79
CA ARG A 173 -12.13 -5.30 9.02
C ARG A 173 -12.22 -6.21 10.27
N GLU A 174 -12.35 -7.53 10.16
CA GLU A 174 -12.57 -8.34 11.36
C GLU A 174 -11.30 -8.62 12.17
N ASP A 175 -10.13 -8.75 11.53
CA ASP A 175 -8.90 -9.17 12.22
C ASP A 175 -7.64 -8.59 11.55
N ILE A 176 -6.60 -8.29 12.34
CA ILE A 176 -5.33 -7.76 11.85
C ILE A 176 -4.57 -8.73 10.91
N LEU A 177 -4.85 -10.02 10.98
CA LEU A 177 -4.34 -11.09 10.11
C LEU A 177 -5.39 -11.60 9.10
N ALA A 178 -6.57 -10.97 9.00
CA ALA A 178 -7.64 -11.47 8.16
C ALA A 178 -7.18 -11.74 6.70
N GLU A 179 -7.50 -12.94 6.20
CA GLU A 179 -7.20 -13.37 4.84
C GLU A 179 -8.15 -12.79 3.79
N GLY A 180 -8.84 -11.68 4.09
CA GLY A 180 -10.03 -11.20 3.35
C GLY A 180 -9.95 -11.27 1.82
N TRP A 181 -8.79 -10.97 1.24
CA TRP A 181 -8.56 -10.94 -0.21
C TRP A 181 -7.64 -12.05 -0.72
N GLY A 182 -7.48 -13.11 0.07
CA GLY A 182 -6.61 -14.24 -0.17
C GLY A 182 -5.26 -14.17 0.55
N VAL A 183 -4.52 -15.27 0.44
CA VAL A 183 -3.16 -15.41 0.96
C VAL A 183 -2.17 -15.16 -0.18
N PRO A 184 -1.20 -14.23 -0.01
CA PRO A 184 -0.12 -14.04 -0.97
C PRO A 184 0.60 -15.35 -1.30
N ALA A 185 0.99 -15.50 -2.57
CA ALA A 185 1.65 -16.70 -3.08
C ALA A 185 3.06 -16.90 -2.49
N THR A 186 3.63 -15.85 -1.89
CA THR A 186 4.97 -15.86 -1.28
C THR A 186 4.91 -15.39 0.18
N LEU A 187 5.89 -15.80 0.97
CA LEU A 187 6.03 -15.32 2.36
C LEU A 187 6.33 -13.82 2.39
N GLU A 188 7.08 -13.31 1.42
CA GLU A 188 7.37 -11.88 1.28
C GLU A 188 6.08 -11.06 1.09
N GLY A 189 5.10 -11.58 0.34
CA GLY A 189 3.79 -10.94 0.23
C GLY A 189 3.02 -10.95 1.55
N GLN A 190 3.11 -12.03 2.33
CA GLN A 190 2.53 -12.08 3.68
C GLN A 190 3.24 -11.11 4.63
N VAL A 191 4.56 -10.94 4.50
CA VAL A 191 5.34 -9.93 5.23
C VAL A 191 4.86 -8.52 4.91
N VAL A 192 4.62 -8.19 3.64
CA VAL A 192 4.09 -6.87 3.26
C VAL A 192 2.71 -6.64 3.88
N LYS A 193 1.85 -7.66 3.83
CA LYS A 193 0.53 -7.62 4.47
C LYS A 193 0.64 -7.33 5.97
N ILE A 194 1.45 -8.06 6.73
CA ILE A 194 1.57 -7.83 8.18
C ILE A 194 2.25 -6.48 8.49
N ALA A 195 3.25 -6.09 7.70
CA ALA A 195 3.97 -4.82 7.83
C ALA A 195 3.05 -3.61 7.65
N ASP A 196 2.15 -3.65 6.66
CA ASP A 196 1.14 -2.62 6.46
C ASP A 196 0.26 -2.42 7.70
N ALA A 197 -0.19 -3.53 8.31
CA ALA A 197 -1.02 -3.41 9.52
C ALA A 197 -0.32 -2.75 10.70
N ILE A 198 0.91 -3.17 11.00
CA ILE A 198 1.61 -2.63 12.16
C ILE A 198 2.10 -1.21 11.88
N ALA A 199 2.37 -0.86 10.62
CA ALA A 199 2.71 0.50 10.25
C ALA A 199 1.52 1.43 10.51
N TYR A 200 0.35 1.17 9.90
CA TYR A 200 -0.84 2.03 10.06
C TYR A 200 -1.25 2.17 11.53
N LEU A 201 -1.28 1.06 12.27
CA LEU A 201 -1.72 1.06 13.66
C LEU A 201 -0.91 2.02 14.53
N ASN A 202 0.39 2.20 14.25
CA ASN A 202 1.26 3.02 15.07
C ASN A 202 1.32 4.48 14.67
N HIS A 203 1.49 4.81 13.39
CA HIS A 203 1.59 6.22 13.01
C HIS A 203 0.24 6.94 13.07
N ASP A 204 -0.87 6.20 12.91
CA ASP A 204 -2.21 6.78 13.08
C ASP A 204 -2.48 7.17 14.54
N ILE A 205 -1.90 6.48 15.52
CA ILE A 205 -1.94 6.89 16.93
C ILE A 205 -1.26 8.24 17.10
N ASP A 206 -0.05 8.40 16.54
CA ASP A 206 0.71 9.64 16.66
C ASP A 206 -0.01 10.82 15.98
N ASP A 207 -0.62 10.57 14.81
CA ASP A 207 -1.40 11.57 14.10
C ASP A 207 -2.71 11.90 14.84
N ALA A 208 -3.38 10.92 15.45
CA ALA A 208 -4.59 11.14 16.24
C ALA A 208 -4.32 11.92 17.54
N LEU A 209 -3.20 11.65 18.21
CA LEU A 209 -2.72 12.44 19.34
C LEU A 209 -2.40 13.88 18.91
N ARG A 210 -1.71 14.06 17.78
CA ARG A 210 -1.37 15.39 17.23
C ARG A 210 -2.61 16.19 16.84
N ALA A 211 -3.62 15.53 16.29
CA ALA A 211 -4.91 16.13 15.94
C ALA A 211 -5.79 16.42 17.17
N GLY A 212 -5.43 15.93 18.36
CA GLY A 212 -6.24 16.04 19.57
C GLY A 212 -7.55 15.23 19.51
N VAL A 213 -7.61 14.22 18.63
CA VAL A 213 -8.75 13.29 18.53
C VAL A 213 -8.77 12.35 19.73
N ILE A 214 -7.59 11.95 20.19
CA ILE A 214 -7.37 11.18 21.40
C ILE A 214 -6.25 11.82 22.22
N THR A 215 -6.18 11.48 23.50
CA THR A 215 -5.08 11.79 24.42
C THR A 215 -4.36 10.50 24.83
N GLU A 216 -3.16 10.60 25.40
CA GLU A 216 -2.45 9.42 25.92
C GLU A 216 -3.28 8.65 26.95
N ALA A 217 -4.11 9.35 27.73
CA ALA A 217 -5.00 8.75 28.72
C ALA A 217 -6.16 7.94 28.11
N ASP A 218 -6.50 8.18 26.84
CA ASP A 218 -7.52 7.41 26.12
C ASP A 218 -6.98 6.06 25.65
N LEU A 219 -5.66 5.91 25.49
CA LEU A 219 -5.06 4.70 24.91
C LEU A 219 -5.33 3.46 25.78
N PRO A 220 -5.74 2.33 25.18
CA PRO A 220 -6.01 1.12 25.92
C PRO A 220 -4.72 0.53 26.49
N ASP A 221 -4.84 -0.29 27.55
CA ASP A 221 -3.74 -1.07 28.13
C ASP A 221 -2.92 -1.82 27.08
N ALA A 222 -3.55 -2.25 25.99
CA ALA A 222 -2.90 -2.93 24.89
C ALA A 222 -1.77 -2.09 24.25
N ALA A 223 -1.97 -0.78 24.08
CA ALA A 223 -0.93 0.12 23.57
C ALA A 223 0.31 0.09 24.47
N TRP A 224 0.12 0.21 25.78
CA TRP A 224 1.19 0.25 26.78
C TRP A 224 1.89 -1.10 26.96
N LYS A 225 1.15 -2.21 26.81
CA LYS A 225 1.71 -3.57 26.83
C LYS A 225 2.56 -3.87 25.60
N LEU A 226 2.28 -3.22 24.47
CA LEU A 226 3.08 -3.30 23.25
C LEU A 226 4.31 -2.37 23.32
N GLY A 227 4.19 -1.19 23.94
CA GLY A 227 5.30 -0.27 24.16
C GLY A 227 4.86 1.17 24.49
N ALA A 228 5.71 1.93 25.17
CA ALA A 228 5.36 3.27 25.62
C ALA A 228 5.24 4.31 24.49
N ASN A 229 5.92 4.06 23.37
CA ASN A 229 5.93 4.93 22.20
C ASN A 229 5.94 4.10 20.91
N THR A 230 5.74 4.77 19.77
CA THR A 230 5.67 4.12 18.44
C THR A 230 6.89 3.27 18.13
N ARG A 231 8.10 3.72 18.52
CA ARG A 231 9.32 2.95 18.32
C ARG A 231 9.29 1.64 19.09
N GLU A 232 8.92 1.67 20.37
CA GLU A 232 8.86 0.47 21.22
C GLU A 232 7.76 -0.48 20.76
N ARG A 233 6.57 0.03 20.42
CA ARG A 233 5.47 -0.79 19.90
C ARG A 233 5.86 -1.52 18.60
N LEU A 234 6.49 -0.82 17.67
CA LEU A 234 6.99 -1.42 16.43
C LEU A 234 8.08 -2.46 16.71
N ASP A 235 9.05 -2.18 17.60
CA ASP A 235 10.10 -3.16 17.96
C ASP A 235 9.50 -4.43 18.57
N THR A 236 8.57 -4.30 19.50
CA THR A 236 7.85 -5.44 20.10
C THR A 236 7.11 -6.26 19.05
N MET A 237 6.32 -5.62 18.18
CA MET A 237 5.56 -6.32 17.15
C MET A 237 6.46 -6.98 16.11
N ILE A 238 7.52 -6.31 15.65
CA ILE A 238 8.45 -6.86 14.65
C ILE A 238 9.17 -8.09 15.23
N ARG A 239 9.67 -8.00 16.47
CA ARG A 239 10.34 -9.14 17.13
C ARG A 239 9.40 -10.33 17.27
N ASP A 240 8.18 -10.08 17.74
CA ASP A 240 7.19 -11.14 17.88
C ASP A 240 6.83 -11.79 16.55
N ILE A 241 6.65 -11.01 15.49
CA ILE A 241 6.38 -11.56 14.15
C ILE A 241 7.53 -12.48 13.71
N VAL A 242 8.78 -12.07 13.91
CA VAL A 242 9.96 -12.87 13.55
C VAL A 242 10.02 -14.15 14.38
N GLU A 243 9.80 -14.08 15.69
CA GLU A 243 9.83 -15.24 16.59
C GLU A 243 8.69 -16.23 16.29
N ALA A 244 7.47 -15.73 16.11
CA ALA A 244 6.29 -16.53 15.80
C ALA A 244 6.35 -17.14 14.39
N SER A 245 7.06 -16.50 13.47
CA SER A 245 7.22 -16.95 12.08
C SER A 245 8.55 -17.66 11.82
N TRP A 246 9.28 -18.10 12.86
CA TRP A 246 10.65 -18.64 12.71
C TRP A 246 10.75 -19.84 11.76
N ASP A 247 9.68 -20.61 11.61
CA ASP A 247 9.62 -21.73 10.66
C ASP A 247 9.85 -21.27 9.20
N ALA A 248 9.57 -20.00 8.88
CA ALA A 248 9.86 -19.38 7.59
C ALA A 248 11.35 -19.34 7.24
N THR A 249 12.26 -19.47 8.23
CA THR A 249 13.71 -19.54 8.00
C THR A 249 14.15 -20.89 7.42
N GLY A 250 13.36 -21.96 7.66
CA GLY A 250 13.75 -23.34 7.37
C GLY A 250 14.70 -23.97 8.40
N GLU A 251 15.11 -23.24 9.45
CA GLU A 251 16.07 -23.75 10.44
C GLU A 251 15.50 -24.88 11.32
N ARG A 252 14.18 -24.92 11.51
CA ARG A 252 13.46 -26.00 12.22
C ARG A 252 13.08 -27.17 11.31
N GLY A 253 13.54 -27.13 10.05
CA GLY A 253 13.21 -28.09 9.01
C GLY A 253 12.16 -27.58 8.03
N THR A 254 11.94 -28.35 6.96
CA THR A 254 11.11 -27.96 5.81
C THR A 254 9.81 -28.77 5.70
N ASN A 255 9.42 -29.46 6.77
CA ASN A 255 8.26 -30.36 6.79
C ASN A 255 6.94 -29.64 7.11
N VAL A 256 7.00 -28.33 7.34
CA VAL A 256 5.85 -27.47 7.62
C VAL A 256 5.70 -26.46 6.49
N THR A 257 4.46 -26.02 6.26
CA THR A 257 4.19 -24.85 5.43
C THR A 257 4.22 -23.63 6.34
N PRO A 258 5.28 -22.80 6.30
CA PRO A 258 5.37 -21.64 7.17
C PRO A 258 4.32 -20.58 6.80
N VAL A 259 3.94 -19.78 7.79
CA VAL A 259 3.03 -18.64 7.66
C VAL A 259 3.62 -17.48 8.45
N ILE A 260 3.48 -16.26 7.93
CA ILE A 260 3.88 -15.05 8.66
C ILE A 260 2.75 -14.66 9.61
N THR A 261 3.03 -14.63 10.91
CA THR A 261 2.02 -14.47 11.96
C THR A 261 2.56 -13.77 13.20
N PHE A 262 1.67 -13.48 14.15
CA PHE A 262 1.98 -13.06 15.52
C PHE A 262 1.92 -14.25 16.48
N SER A 263 2.51 -14.11 17.67
CA SER A 263 2.13 -14.96 18.78
C SER A 263 0.68 -14.67 19.22
N PRO A 264 -0.03 -15.63 19.84
CA PRO A 264 -1.41 -15.41 20.30
C PRO A 264 -1.56 -14.20 21.22
N ARG A 265 -0.53 -13.90 22.02
CA ARG A 265 -0.54 -12.76 22.94
C ARG A 265 -0.50 -11.44 22.20
N VAL A 266 0.46 -11.26 21.29
CA VAL A 266 0.63 -9.99 20.56
C VAL A 266 -0.49 -9.82 19.54
N HIS A 267 -0.99 -10.90 18.94
CA HIS A 267 -2.18 -10.88 18.09
C HIS A 267 -3.39 -10.27 18.82
N ALA A 268 -3.68 -10.74 20.04
CA ALA A 268 -4.76 -10.19 20.86
C ALA A 268 -4.54 -8.70 21.18
N LEU A 269 -3.33 -8.32 21.61
CA LEU A 269 -3.02 -6.92 21.92
C LEU A 269 -3.13 -6.00 20.69
N ALA A 270 -2.69 -6.47 19.53
CA ALA A 270 -2.76 -5.71 18.29
C ALA A 270 -4.21 -5.54 17.80
N ASN A 271 -5.05 -6.57 17.96
CA ASN A 271 -6.48 -6.49 17.68
C ASN A 271 -7.21 -5.55 18.66
N ASP A 272 -6.93 -5.63 19.96
CA ASP A 272 -7.52 -4.71 20.96
C ASP A 272 -7.20 -3.24 20.63
N LEU A 273 -5.93 -2.96 20.29
CA LEU A 273 -5.50 -1.61 19.90
C LEU A 273 -6.14 -1.15 18.59
N ARG A 274 -6.27 -2.07 17.62
CA ARG A 274 -6.92 -1.82 16.35
C ARG A 274 -8.40 -1.47 16.52
N ASP A 275 -9.12 -2.24 17.31
CA ASP A 275 -10.55 -2.04 17.53
C ASP A 275 -10.80 -0.68 18.20
N PHE A 276 -9.95 -0.30 19.16
CA PHE A 276 -9.93 1.04 19.74
C PHE A 276 -9.72 2.13 18.66
N MET A 277 -8.74 1.97 17.77
CA MET A 277 -8.48 2.94 16.70
C MET A 277 -9.68 3.09 15.75
N PHE A 278 -10.36 2.00 15.41
CA PHE A 278 -11.61 2.05 14.65
C PHE A 278 -12.68 2.85 15.38
N GLU A 279 -12.93 2.54 16.65
CA GLU A 279 -13.97 3.20 17.43
C GLU A 279 -13.68 4.70 17.64
N ARG A 280 -12.43 5.06 17.95
CA ARG A 280 -12.09 6.39 18.48
C ARG A 280 -11.46 7.34 17.47
N VAL A 281 -10.81 6.82 16.44
CA VAL A 281 -10.11 7.64 15.44
C VAL A 281 -10.82 7.59 14.10
N TYR A 282 -11.07 6.40 13.56
CA TYR A 282 -11.65 6.27 12.22
C TYR A 282 -13.14 6.63 12.16
N PHE A 283 -13.92 6.43 13.23
CA PHE A 283 -15.34 6.84 13.30
C PHE A 283 -15.59 8.18 14.01
N TYR A 284 -14.55 8.96 14.27
CA TYR A 284 -14.69 10.25 14.95
C TYR A 284 -15.53 11.25 14.15
N ASP A 285 -16.37 12.04 14.83
CA ASP A 285 -17.36 12.91 14.16
C ASP A 285 -16.75 13.99 13.25
N ALA A 286 -15.55 14.49 13.58
CA ALA A 286 -14.89 15.50 12.76
C ALA A 286 -14.33 14.90 11.46
N THR A 287 -13.67 13.74 11.55
CA THR A 287 -13.19 13.00 10.37
C THR A 287 -14.37 12.54 9.52
N ARG A 288 -15.50 12.20 10.13
CA ARG A 288 -16.74 11.85 9.42
C ARG A 288 -17.28 12.99 8.56
N ARG A 289 -17.30 14.23 9.05
CA ARG A 289 -17.75 15.38 8.24
C ARG A 289 -16.87 15.61 7.03
N GLU A 290 -15.55 15.59 7.21
CA GLU A 290 -14.60 15.74 6.09
C GLU A 290 -14.66 14.56 5.13
N ALA A 291 -14.84 13.35 5.64
CA ALA A 291 -15.03 12.15 4.83
C ALA A 291 -16.28 12.25 3.96
N GLU A 292 -17.44 12.60 4.52
CA GLU A 292 -18.68 12.77 3.74
C GLU A 292 -18.55 13.89 2.69
N ARG A 293 -17.84 14.97 3.04
CA ARG A 293 -17.51 16.04 2.10
C ARG A 293 -16.62 15.54 0.95
N GLY A 294 -15.60 14.73 1.25
CA GLY A 294 -14.74 14.08 0.26
C GLY A 294 -15.52 13.11 -0.64
N LYS A 295 -16.43 12.31 -0.07
CA LYS A 295 -17.35 11.44 -0.83
C LYS A 295 -18.21 12.24 -1.79
N ALA A 296 -18.79 13.37 -1.35
CA ALA A 296 -19.60 14.23 -2.19
C ALA A 296 -18.80 14.79 -3.38
N ILE A 297 -17.56 15.23 -3.15
CA ILE A 297 -16.64 15.67 -4.21
C ILE A 297 -16.36 14.54 -5.21
N VAL A 298 -16.07 13.32 -4.74
CA VAL A 298 -15.82 12.17 -5.60
C VAL A 298 -17.06 11.82 -6.44
N ARG A 299 -18.25 11.77 -5.82
CA ARG A 299 -19.51 11.53 -6.54
C ARG A 299 -19.80 12.61 -7.57
N PHE A 300 -19.51 13.87 -7.26
CA PHE A 300 -19.65 14.99 -8.18
C PHE A 300 -18.73 14.83 -9.40
N LEU A 301 -17.43 14.63 -9.16
CA LEU A 301 -16.43 14.46 -10.23
C LEU A 301 -16.74 13.22 -11.08
N PHE A 302 -17.20 12.14 -10.46
CA PHE A 302 -17.57 10.92 -11.19
C PHE A 302 -18.70 11.16 -12.17
N ARG A 303 -19.80 11.78 -11.73
CA ARG A 303 -20.91 12.14 -12.64
C ARG A 303 -20.43 13.04 -13.77
N TYR A 304 -19.62 14.06 -13.43
CA TYR A 304 -19.06 14.97 -14.42
C TYR A 304 -18.26 14.24 -15.51
N PHE A 305 -17.33 13.34 -15.15
CA PHE A 305 -16.53 12.62 -16.14
C PHE A 305 -17.27 11.50 -16.87
N VAL A 306 -18.39 11.02 -16.32
CA VAL A 306 -19.31 10.15 -17.04
C VAL A 306 -20.09 10.91 -18.11
N GLU A 307 -20.53 12.14 -17.82
CA GLU A 307 -21.24 13.02 -18.75
C GLU A 307 -20.29 13.66 -19.79
N HIS A 308 -19.02 13.88 -19.42
CA HIS A 308 -17.98 14.53 -20.22
C HIS A 308 -16.71 13.65 -20.40
N PRO A 309 -16.83 12.47 -21.03
CA PRO A 309 -15.71 11.52 -21.16
C PRO A 309 -14.53 12.04 -21.98
N GLU A 310 -14.73 13.07 -22.80
CA GLU A 310 -13.71 13.77 -23.57
C GLU A 310 -12.77 14.62 -22.70
N GLU A 311 -13.17 14.98 -21.48
CA GLU A 311 -12.36 15.76 -20.54
C GLU A 311 -11.44 14.89 -19.66
N ILE A 312 -11.57 13.56 -19.76
CA ILE A 312 -10.65 12.63 -19.09
C ILE A 312 -9.27 12.73 -19.74
N SER A 313 -8.27 13.14 -18.95
CA SER A 313 -6.90 13.32 -19.45
C SER A 313 -6.35 12.03 -20.09
N PRO A 314 -5.72 12.11 -21.27
CA PRO A 314 -5.08 10.96 -21.90
C PRO A 314 -4.07 10.27 -20.98
N GLY A 315 -4.04 8.93 -21.01
CA GLY A 315 -3.12 8.11 -20.24
C GLY A 315 -3.50 7.87 -18.77
N PHE A 316 -4.67 8.34 -18.33
CA PHE A 316 -5.21 8.04 -17.00
C PHE A 316 -6.28 6.96 -17.00
N SER A 317 -6.79 6.58 -18.18
CA SER A 317 -7.78 5.52 -18.39
C SER A 317 -7.49 4.83 -19.72
N LEU A 318 -8.04 3.63 -19.94
CA LEU A 318 -7.99 2.99 -21.25
C LEU A 318 -9.23 3.36 -22.09
N PRO A 319 -9.09 3.75 -23.37
CA PRO A 319 -10.24 4.13 -24.20
C PRO A 319 -11.27 3.02 -24.41
N GLU A 320 -10.85 1.76 -24.36
CA GLU A 320 -11.72 0.58 -24.53
C GLU A 320 -12.58 0.26 -23.30
N ASP A 321 -12.28 0.84 -22.14
CA ASP A 321 -13.05 0.59 -20.92
C ASP A 321 -14.38 1.36 -20.90
N PRO A 322 -15.40 0.85 -20.19
CA PRO A 322 -16.63 1.58 -19.91
C PRO A 322 -16.34 2.97 -19.32
N VAL A 323 -17.19 3.94 -19.63
CA VAL A 323 -16.97 5.33 -19.23
C VAL A 323 -16.88 5.50 -17.71
N GLU A 324 -17.67 4.73 -16.96
CA GLU A 324 -17.69 4.68 -15.50
C GLU A 324 -16.32 4.25 -14.95
N ARG A 325 -15.74 3.21 -15.54
CA ARG A 325 -14.40 2.72 -15.16
C ARG A 325 -13.33 3.74 -15.52
N ARG A 326 -13.44 4.40 -16.69
CA ARG A 326 -12.52 5.47 -17.09
C ARG A 326 -12.57 6.66 -16.13
N ALA A 327 -13.76 7.07 -15.70
CA ALA A 327 -13.95 8.12 -14.71
C ALA A 327 -13.32 7.73 -13.36
N ALA A 328 -13.55 6.51 -12.88
CA ALA A 328 -12.96 6.01 -11.63
C ALA A 328 -11.41 5.94 -11.69
N ASP A 329 -10.84 5.51 -12.82
CA ASP A 329 -9.39 5.50 -13.01
C ASP A 329 -8.81 6.92 -12.96
N TYR A 330 -9.48 7.88 -13.61
CA TYR A 330 -9.03 9.26 -13.61
C TYR A 330 -9.10 9.89 -12.21
N ILE A 331 -10.23 9.71 -11.53
CA ILE A 331 -10.46 10.25 -10.18
C ILE A 331 -9.51 9.62 -9.17
N SER A 332 -9.34 8.30 -9.18
CA SER A 332 -8.38 7.63 -8.28
C SER A 332 -6.93 8.06 -8.56
N GLY A 333 -6.63 8.49 -9.79
CA GLY A 333 -5.36 9.11 -10.18
C GLY A 333 -5.14 10.54 -9.68
N MET A 334 -6.14 11.21 -9.09
CA MET A 334 -6.02 12.58 -8.59
C MET A 334 -5.35 12.64 -7.21
N THR A 335 -4.74 13.77 -6.89
CA THR A 335 -4.32 14.12 -5.53
C THR A 335 -5.46 14.86 -4.83
N ASP A 336 -5.47 14.92 -3.49
CA ASP A 336 -6.59 15.52 -2.75
C ASP A 336 -6.80 16.99 -3.14
N ARG A 337 -5.72 17.78 -3.16
CA ARG A 337 -5.76 19.19 -3.54
C ARG A 337 -6.19 19.39 -4.99
N PHE A 338 -5.78 18.50 -5.90
CA PHE A 338 -6.21 18.57 -7.29
C PHE A 338 -7.70 18.29 -7.42
N ALA A 339 -8.20 17.24 -6.77
CA ALA A 339 -9.61 16.87 -6.79
C ALA A 339 -10.49 18.00 -6.22
N ILE A 340 -10.09 18.59 -5.10
CA ILE A 340 -10.84 19.72 -4.50
C ILE A 340 -10.83 20.94 -5.44
N ARG A 341 -9.67 21.34 -5.95
CA ARG A 341 -9.57 22.50 -6.86
C ARG A 341 -10.41 22.29 -8.12
N LEU A 342 -10.31 21.13 -8.75
CA LEU A 342 -11.07 20.83 -9.97
C LEU A 342 -12.57 20.81 -9.69
N ALA A 343 -13.00 20.15 -8.61
CA ALA A 343 -14.40 20.17 -8.19
C ALA A 343 -14.90 21.60 -7.95
N ARG A 344 -14.08 22.47 -7.37
CA ARG A 344 -14.39 23.88 -7.17
C ARG A 344 -14.56 24.63 -8.50
N GLU A 345 -13.63 24.46 -9.44
CA GLU A 345 -13.68 25.06 -10.77
C GLU A 345 -14.95 24.64 -11.53
N LEU A 346 -15.38 23.40 -11.32
CA LEU A 346 -16.61 22.83 -11.89
C LEU A 346 -17.89 23.16 -11.09
N GLY A 347 -17.78 23.92 -9.99
CA GLY A 347 -18.94 24.40 -9.23
C GLY A 347 -19.51 23.44 -8.19
N CYS A 348 -18.75 22.44 -7.72
CA CYS A 348 -19.15 21.57 -6.61
C CYS A 348 -19.28 22.37 -5.30
N PRO A 349 -20.48 22.43 -4.68
CA PRO A 349 -20.71 23.18 -3.45
C PRO A 349 -19.77 22.77 -2.31
N GLU A 350 -19.56 21.47 -2.17
CA GLU A 350 -18.70 20.89 -1.16
C GLU A 350 -17.22 21.22 -1.38
N ALA A 351 -16.79 21.73 -2.54
CA ALA A 351 -15.42 22.16 -2.77
C ALA A 351 -15.20 23.67 -2.54
N LEU A 352 -16.27 24.48 -2.59
CA LEU A 352 -16.18 25.95 -2.48
C LEU A 352 -15.64 26.38 -1.12
N ASP A 353 -16.24 25.88 -0.04
CA ASP A 353 -15.87 26.28 1.32
C ASP A 353 -14.72 25.45 1.92
N TRP A 354 -13.87 24.81 1.09
CA TRP A 354 -12.83 23.91 1.60
C TRP A 354 -11.65 24.74 2.14
N PRO A 355 -11.38 24.71 3.46
CA PRO A 355 -10.42 25.61 4.08
C PRO A 355 -8.99 25.36 3.60
N GLY A 356 -8.21 26.42 3.41
CA GLY A 356 -6.76 26.32 3.15
C GLY A 356 -6.37 25.96 1.71
N ILE A 357 -7.31 25.97 0.76
CA ILE A 357 -7.01 25.84 -0.67
C ILE A 357 -7.30 27.20 -1.29
N ALA A 358 -6.28 28.04 -1.36
CA ALA A 358 -6.28 29.32 -2.08
C ALA A 358 -5.59 29.16 -3.43
#